data_AF-A0AAV5TI93-F1
#
_entry.id   AF-A0AAV5TI93-F1
#
_cell.length_a   1.000
_cell.length_b   1.000
_cell.length_c   1.000
_cell.angle_alpha   90.00
_cell.angle_beta   90.00
_cell.angle_gamma   90.00
#
_symmetry.space_group_name_H-M   'P 1'
#
loop_
_entity.id
_entity.type
_entity.pdbx_description
1 polymer ?
#
loop_
_entity_poly.entity_id
_entity_poly.type
_entity_poly.pdbx_seq_one_letter_code
_entity_poly.pdbx_strand_id
1 'polypeptide(L)'
;MVLNLVLIFYLVRANIGQAARTYYVSCIITAILSFNSSLGILLTIDLPTMVDGKIIAIFYGPLLFNFPKWVNDCICVAFFAQVHTLWQIQMPGFLPTDEFRMQMAKSVFKIHGTNLSDFHVFGIPVSDENHYDAIDLALFDLTPSVLVSYALFTLSAIKIRARLHALGVTTSKRTVQMQRRFFLTQIAQVFMPLVLLSVPLGIFIVAILLGQDLRNFSVLVGIVMLQTPVYTALLLLAFVRKTATKRTTPQ
;
A
#
# COMPACT_ATOMS: atom_id res chain seq x y z
N MET A 1 13.64 2.65 -1.42
CA MET A 1 13.84 4.10 -1.26
C MET A 1 14.73 4.72 -2.36
N VAL A 2 15.99 4.28 -2.53
CA VAL A 2 16.93 4.80 -3.56
C VAL A 2 16.35 4.75 -4.98
N LEU A 3 15.67 3.66 -5.34
CA LEU A 3 15.10 3.48 -6.69
C LEU A 3 14.01 4.51 -7.03
N ASN A 4 13.19 4.91 -6.05
CA ASN A 4 12.16 5.94 -6.24
C ASN A 4 12.80 7.33 -6.43
N LEU A 5 13.87 7.63 -5.68
CA LEU A 5 14.63 8.87 -5.85
C LEU A 5 15.31 8.93 -7.22
N VAL A 6 15.90 7.82 -7.67
CA VAL A 6 16.49 7.71 -9.01
C VAL A 6 15.41 7.86 -10.09
N LEU A 7 14.23 7.26 -9.91
CA LEU A 7 13.10 7.42 -10.83
C LEU A 7 12.63 8.88 -10.89
N ILE A 8 12.49 9.56 -9.74
CA ILE A 8 12.14 10.98 -9.68
C ILE A 8 13.20 11.82 -10.42
N PHE A 9 14.49 11.57 -10.16
CA PHE A 9 15.59 12.28 -10.83
C PHE A 9 15.56 12.09 -12.36
N TYR A 10 15.36 10.85 -12.84
CA TYR A 10 15.26 10.56 -14.26
C TYR A 10 14.04 11.20 -14.90
N LEU A 11 12.90 11.21 -14.20
CA LEU A 11 11.70 11.92 -14.64
C LEU A 11 12.03 13.42 -14.74
N VAL A 12 12.51 14.06 -13.68
CA VAL A 12 12.85 15.50 -13.65
C VAL A 12 13.78 15.92 -14.78
N ARG A 13 14.73 15.08 -15.15
CA ARG A 13 15.69 15.39 -16.21
C ARG A 13 15.18 15.12 -17.63
N ALA A 14 14.15 14.28 -17.80
CA ALA A 14 13.64 13.90 -19.11
C ALA A 14 12.67 14.97 -19.65
N ASN A 15 13.05 15.67 -20.72
CA ASN A 15 12.15 16.59 -21.42
C ASN A 15 11.17 15.79 -22.31
N ILE A 16 10.05 15.38 -21.73
CA ILE A 16 8.99 14.66 -22.44
C ILE A 16 8.00 15.71 -22.96
N GLY A 17 7.78 15.76 -24.27
CA GLY A 17 6.94 16.78 -24.92
C GLY A 17 5.54 16.95 -24.31
N GLN A 18 4.90 18.08 -24.60
CA GLN A 18 3.69 18.61 -23.93
C GLN A 18 2.52 17.60 -23.80
N ALA A 19 2.35 16.69 -24.79
CA ALA A 19 1.32 15.65 -24.77
C ALA A 19 1.54 14.54 -23.72
N ALA A 20 2.75 14.42 -23.15
CA ALA A 20 3.09 13.43 -22.11
C ALA A 20 3.12 14.04 -20.70
N ARG A 21 2.77 15.32 -20.54
CA ARG A 21 2.90 16.05 -19.27
C ARG A 21 1.99 15.49 -18.17
N THR A 22 0.80 15.01 -18.50
CA THR A 22 -0.11 14.37 -17.52
C THR A 22 0.43 13.03 -17.04
N TYR A 23 1.04 12.24 -17.93
CA TYR A 23 1.71 10.98 -17.58
C TYR A 23 2.91 11.23 -16.67
N TYR A 24 3.69 12.23 -17.02
CA TYR A 24 4.83 12.67 -16.26
C TYR A 24 4.47 13.05 -14.82
N VAL A 25 3.42 13.87 -14.65
CA VAL A 25 2.89 14.25 -13.33
C VAL A 25 2.38 13.04 -12.56
N SER A 26 1.65 12.12 -13.22
CA SER A 26 1.18 10.89 -12.58
C SER A 26 2.33 10.03 -12.06
N CYS A 27 3.40 9.85 -12.84
CA CYS A 27 4.58 9.10 -12.40
C CYS A 27 5.30 9.77 -11.21
N ILE A 28 5.38 11.10 -11.17
CA ILE A 28 5.92 11.82 -10.02
C ILE A 28 5.06 11.60 -8.78
N ILE A 29 3.74 11.76 -8.90
CA ILE A 29 2.81 11.55 -7.78
C ILE A 29 2.95 10.12 -7.26
N THR A 30 2.94 9.11 -8.14
CA THR A 30 3.12 7.70 -7.75
C THR A 30 4.47 7.47 -7.07
N ALA A 31 5.55 8.08 -7.54
CA ALA A 31 6.87 7.94 -6.94
C ALA A 31 6.96 8.60 -5.55
N ILE A 32 6.36 9.77 -5.37
CA ILE A 32 6.24 10.46 -4.07
C ILE A 32 5.40 9.63 -3.10
N LEU A 33 4.25 9.14 -3.55
CA LEU A 33 3.36 8.32 -2.72
C LEU A 33 4.09 7.04 -2.28
N SER A 34 4.77 6.38 -3.22
CA SER A 34 5.56 5.17 -2.94
C SER A 34 6.74 5.45 -2.00
N PHE A 35 7.36 6.62 -2.11
CA PHE A 35 8.41 7.07 -1.19
C PHE A 35 7.85 7.29 0.21
N ASN A 36 6.73 8.03 0.35
CA ASN A 36 6.08 8.26 1.63
C ASN A 36 5.65 6.94 2.29
N SER A 37 5.06 6.00 1.55
CA SER A 37 4.72 4.68 2.09
C SER A 37 5.97 3.91 2.52
N SER A 38 7.05 3.94 1.73
CA SER A 38 8.31 3.27 2.10
C SER A 38 8.96 3.90 3.33
N LEU A 39 8.91 5.23 3.44
CA LEU A 39 9.44 5.98 4.57
C LEU A 39 8.59 5.73 5.82
N GLY A 40 7.27 5.66 5.68
CA GLY A 40 6.36 5.21 6.73
C GLY A 40 6.77 3.84 7.24
N ILE A 41 6.88 2.83 6.37
CA ILE A 41 7.32 1.48 6.75
C ILE A 41 8.71 1.47 7.42
N LEU A 42 9.63 2.35 7.00
CA LEU A 42 10.96 2.47 7.60
C LEU A 42 10.93 3.11 9.00
N LEU A 43 10.11 4.14 9.18
CA LEU A 43 9.98 4.88 10.44
C LEU A 43 9.13 4.11 11.46
N THR A 44 8.10 3.43 10.97
CA THR A 44 7.15 2.62 11.73
C THR A 44 7.10 1.23 11.12
N ILE A 45 7.76 0.27 11.77
CA ILE A 45 7.51 -1.14 11.54
C ILE A 45 6.21 -1.46 12.29
N ASP A 46 5.11 -1.53 11.56
CA ASP A 46 3.88 -2.14 12.04
C ASP A 46 4.01 -3.66 11.82
N LEU A 47 4.11 -4.40 12.92
CA LEU A 47 4.05 -5.86 12.88
C LEU A 47 2.67 -6.30 13.37
N PRO A 48 1.69 -6.51 12.46
CA PRO A 48 0.42 -7.11 12.85
C PRO A 48 0.66 -8.53 13.35
N THR A 49 0.43 -8.76 14.64
CA THR A 49 0.58 -10.08 15.26
C THR A 49 -0.77 -10.57 15.73
N MET A 50 -1.04 -11.86 15.55
CA MET A 50 -2.23 -12.49 16.11
C MET A 50 -1.85 -13.14 17.43
N VAL A 51 -2.54 -12.75 18.51
CA VAL A 51 -2.25 -13.20 19.87
C VAL A 51 -3.56 -13.37 20.62
N ASP A 52 -3.81 -14.56 21.17
CA ASP A 52 -5.02 -14.84 21.96
C ASP A 52 -6.32 -14.44 21.21
N GLY A 53 -6.39 -14.66 19.90
CA GLY A 53 -7.55 -14.30 19.07
C GLY A 53 -7.69 -12.80 18.75
N LYS A 54 -6.65 -12.00 18.97
CA LYS A 54 -6.64 -10.55 18.70
C LYS A 54 -5.60 -10.22 17.66
N ILE A 55 -5.91 -9.30 16.74
CA ILE A 55 -4.92 -8.71 15.83
C ILE A 55 -4.37 -7.47 16.52
N ILE A 56 -3.06 -7.47 16.74
CA ILE A 56 -2.34 -6.41 17.44
C ILE A 56 -1.34 -5.82 16.46
N ALA A 57 -1.52 -4.54 16.13
CA ALA A 57 -0.54 -3.72 15.43
C ALA A 57 0.46 -3.18 16.46
N ILE A 58 1.70 -3.64 16.38
CA ILE A 58 2.77 -3.18 17.25
C ILE A 58 3.69 -2.28 16.45
N PHE A 59 3.81 -1.02 16.88
CA PHE A 59 4.64 -0.03 16.23
C PHE A 59 6.04 -0.02 16.86
N TYR A 60 7.02 -0.47 16.10
CA TYR A 60 8.44 -0.37 16.43
C TYR A 60 9.14 0.59 15.45
N GLY A 61 10.07 1.41 15.92
CA GLY A 61 10.88 2.23 15.01
C GLY A 61 12.25 2.53 15.60
N PRO A 62 13.36 2.03 15.04
CA PRO A 62 14.70 2.33 15.55
C PRO A 62 15.02 3.83 15.51
N LEU A 63 14.34 4.59 14.65
CA LEU A 63 14.45 6.05 14.57
C LEU A 63 13.43 6.79 15.44
N LEU A 64 12.26 6.20 15.74
CA LEU A 64 11.27 6.81 16.64
C LEU A 64 11.92 7.13 17.98
N PHE A 65 12.68 6.21 18.57
CA PHE A 65 13.32 6.45 19.87
C PHE A 65 14.40 7.53 19.87
N ASN A 66 14.91 7.90 18.69
CA ASN A 66 15.95 8.94 18.56
C ASN A 66 15.36 10.33 18.30
N PHE A 67 14.06 10.44 18.00
CA PHE A 67 13.42 11.72 17.77
C PHE A 67 12.92 12.35 19.08
N PRO A 68 12.91 13.68 19.17
CA PRO A 68 12.22 14.38 20.26
C PRO A 68 10.76 13.92 20.34
N LYS A 69 10.22 13.77 21.55
CA LYS A 69 8.85 13.29 21.80
C LYS A 69 7.79 13.95 20.91
N TRP A 70 7.85 15.28 20.74
CA TRP A 70 6.89 16.00 19.90
C TRP A 70 6.93 15.60 18.42
N VAL A 71 8.09 15.21 17.89
CA VAL A 71 8.25 14.72 16.51
C VAL A 71 7.64 13.33 16.38
N ASN A 72 7.87 12.45 17.37
CA ASN A 72 7.21 11.13 17.41
C ASN A 72 5.70 11.28 17.47
N ASP A 73 5.20 12.13 18.37
CA ASP A 73 3.78 12.41 18.50
C ASP A 73 3.22 12.93 17.17
N CYS A 74 3.92 13.84 16.47
CA CYS A 74 3.51 14.30 15.14
C CYS A 74 3.55 13.20 14.06
N ILE A 75 4.57 12.34 14.03
CA ILE A 75 4.69 11.25 13.05
C ILE A 75 3.61 10.18 13.31
N CYS A 76 3.42 9.79 14.57
CA CYS A 76 2.33 8.92 14.98
C CYS A 76 0.98 9.55 14.63
N VAL A 77 0.73 10.81 15.00
CA VAL A 77 -0.51 11.52 14.65
C VAL A 77 -0.67 11.69 13.14
N ALA A 78 0.39 11.83 12.33
CA ALA A 78 0.27 11.93 10.88
C ALA A 78 0.02 10.57 10.22
N PHE A 79 0.70 9.51 10.67
CA PHE A 79 0.49 8.14 10.21
C PHE A 79 -0.89 7.65 10.62
N PHE A 80 -1.26 7.86 11.89
CA PHE A 80 -2.61 7.65 12.36
C PHE A 80 -3.55 8.59 11.63
N ALA A 81 -3.44 9.90 11.57
CA ALA A 81 -4.36 10.71 10.75
C ALA A 81 -4.45 10.20 9.29
N GLN A 82 -3.40 9.65 8.69
CA GLN A 82 -3.53 9.01 7.37
C GLN A 82 -4.37 7.71 7.42
N VAL A 83 -4.09 6.79 8.35
CA VAL A 83 -4.76 5.48 8.52
C VAL A 83 -6.10 5.62 9.26
N HIS A 84 -6.05 6.29 10.40
CA HIS A 84 -7.07 6.73 11.33
C HIS A 84 -8.03 7.80 10.82
N THR A 85 -7.73 8.74 9.90
CA THR A 85 -8.79 9.62 9.33
C THR A 85 -9.66 8.86 8.35
N LEU A 86 -9.09 7.90 7.60
CA LEU A 86 -9.87 6.91 6.86
C LEU A 86 -10.72 6.09 7.85
N TRP A 87 -10.11 5.57 8.91
CA TRP A 87 -10.79 4.75 9.92
C TRP A 87 -11.83 5.48 10.78
N GLN A 88 -11.61 6.74 11.19
CA GLN A 88 -12.51 7.54 12.04
C GLN A 88 -13.68 8.12 11.25
N ILE A 89 -13.49 8.44 9.97
CA ILE A 89 -14.60 8.82 9.09
C ILE A 89 -15.52 7.60 8.88
N GLN A 90 -14.96 6.40 8.82
CA GLN A 90 -15.71 5.18 8.50
C GLN A 90 -16.27 4.48 9.76
N MET A 91 -15.62 4.59 10.94
CA MET A 91 -16.05 3.95 12.19
C MET A 91 -15.89 4.85 13.43
N PRO A 92 -16.72 5.90 13.58
CA PRO A 92 -16.78 6.67 14.81
C PRO A 92 -17.32 5.81 15.96
N GLY A 93 -16.44 5.35 16.85
CA GLY A 93 -16.78 4.47 17.98
C GLY A 93 -15.69 3.48 18.36
N PHE A 94 -14.69 3.29 17.50
CA PHE A 94 -13.63 2.30 17.67
C PHE A 94 -12.47 2.75 18.59
N LEU A 95 -12.78 3.45 19.69
CA LEU A 95 -11.79 3.72 20.73
C LEU A 95 -11.76 2.52 21.69
N PRO A 96 -10.65 1.76 21.75
CA PRO A 96 -10.58 0.61 22.64
C PRO A 96 -10.73 1.05 24.10
N THR A 97 -11.54 0.32 24.86
CA THR A 97 -11.68 0.54 26.31
C THR A 97 -10.33 0.38 27.00
N ASP A 98 -10.12 1.07 28.13
CA ASP A 98 -8.85 0.99 28.86
C ASP A 98 -8.54 -0.45 29.32
N GLU A 99 -9.58 -1.23 29.66
CA GLU A 99 -9.43 -2.65 29.97
C GLU A 99 -8.88 -3.45 28.78
N PHE A 100 -9.43 -3.24 27.57
CA PHE A 100 -8.94 -3.91 26.37
C PHE A 100 -7.49 -3.49 26.06
N ARG A 101 -7.14 -2.21 26.24
CA ARG A 101 -5.77 -1.72 26.10
C ARG A 101 -4.81 -2.41 27.08
N MET A 102 -5.21 -2.60 28.34
CA MET A 102 -4.40 -3.33 29.33
C MET A 102 -4.25 -4.82 28.98
N GLN A 103 -5.30 -5.46 28.45
CA GLN A 103 -5.20 -6.84 28.00
C GLN A 103 -4.24 -6.99 26.81
N MET A 104 -4.31 -6.09 25.83
CA MET A 104 -3.36 -6.08 24.70
C MET A 104 -1.93 -5.85 25.18
N ALA A 105 -1.71 -4.91 26.09
CA ALA A 105 -0.42 -4.67 26.71
C ALA A 105 0.15 -5.94 27.35
N LYS A 106 -0.68 -6.70 28.07
CA LYS A 106 -0.29 -7.96 28.70
C LYS A 106 0.06 -9.04 27.67
N SER A 107 -0.71 -9.16 26.59
CA SER A 107 -0.43 -10.10 25.50
C SER A 107 0.87 -9.76 24.77
N VAL A 108 1.15 -8.46 24.53
CA VAL A 108 2.43 -8.01 23.95
C VAL A 108 3.60 -8.26 24.89
N PHE A 109 3.45 -7.95 26.18
CA PHE A 109 4.46 -8.26 27.21
C PHE A 109 4.80 -9.75 27.24
N LYS A 110 3.81 -10.63 27.14
CA LYS A 110 4.00 -12.09 27.12
C LYS A 110 4.84 -12.56 25.93
N ILE A 111 4.76 -11.89 24.79
CA ILE A 111 5.48 -12.29 23.57
C ILE A 111 6.88 -11.69 23.52
N HIS A 112 7.00 -10.40 23.83
CA HIS A 112 8.24 -9.65 23.62
C HIS A 112 9.07 -9.48 24.89
N GLY A 113 8.49 -9.68 26.07
CA GLY A 113 9.17 -9.45 27.36
C GLY A 113 9.49 -7.98 27.63
N THR A 114 8.86 -7.05 26.91
CA THR A 114 9.14 -5.61 26.96
C THR A 114 8.03 -4.84 27.69
N ASN A 115 8.38 -3.77 28.40
CA ASN A 115 7.41 -2.88 29.06
C ASN A 115 6.82 -1.85 28.08
N LEU A 116 5.59 -1.39 28.34
CA LEU A 116 4.86 -0.39 27.54
C LEU A 116 5.57 0.96 27.37
N SER A 117 6.67 1.22 28.07
CA SER A 117 7.50 2.41 27.85
C SER A 117 8.13 2.44 26.46
N ASP A 118 8.29 1.27 25.83
CA ASP A 118 9.13 1.11 24.65
C ASP A 118 8.31 0.94 23.36
N PHE A 119 6.96 0.94 23.42
CA PHE A 119 6.11 0.75 22.24
C PHE A 119 4.67 1.21 22.47
N HIS A 120 3.98 1.56 21.38
CA HIS A 120 2.55 1.80 21.39
C HIS A 120 1.81 0.57 20.83
N VAL A 121 0.76 0.14 21.54
CA VAL A 121 -0.06 -1.02 21.16
C VAL A 121 -1.44 -0.55 20.73
N PHE A 122 -1.84 -0.97 19.54
CA PHE A 122 -3.20 -0.85 19.04
C PHE A 122 -3.65 -2.21 18.51
N GLY A 123 -4.93 -2.50 18.59
CA GLY A 123 -5.44 -3.77 18.13
C GLY A 123 -6.95 -3.83 18.12
N ILE A 124 -7.45 -4.87 17.48
CA ILE A 124 -8.86 -5.16 17.27
C ILE A 124 -9.05 -6.66 17.52
N PRO A 125 -10.10 -7.11 18.23
CA PRO A 125 -10.41 -8.53 18.31
C PRO A 125 -10.63 -9.10 16.90
N VAL A 126 -10.24 -10.36 16.67
CA VAL A 126 -10.48 -11.00 15.36
C VAL A 126 -11.96 -11.27 15.17
N SER A 127 -12.61 -11.73 16.23
CA SER A 127 -14.06 -11.87 16.30
C SER A 127 -14.57 -11.43 17.67
N ASP A 128 -15.65 -10.65 17.73
CA ASP A 128 -16.29 -10.20 18.96
C ASP A 128 -17.83 -10.30 18.84
N GLU A 129 -18.50 -10.63 19.94
CA GLU A 129 -19.96 -10.80 19.96
C GLU A 129 -20.70 -9.49 19.63
N ASN A 130 -20.05 -8.35 19.86
CA ASN A 130 -20.63 -7.03 19.62
C ASN A 130 -20.45 -6.52 18.18
N HIS A 131 -19.92 -7.34 17.26
CA HIS A 131 -19.67 -6.97 15.87
C HIS A 131 -18.69 -5.78 15.68
N TYR A 132 -17.77 -5.61 16.63
CA TYR A 132 -16.68 -4.64 16.55
C TYR A 132 -15.35 -5.38 16.40
N ASP A 133 -15.22 -6.15 15.32
CA ASP A 133 -14.06 -7.01 15.10
C ASP A 133 -13.43 -6.85 13.71
N ALA A 134 -12.27 -7.49 13.53
CA ALA A 134 -11.49 -7.40 12.30
C ALA A 134 -12.23 -7.98 11.09
N ILE A 135 -13.12 -8.96 11.32
CA ILE A 135 -13.91 -9.58 10.26
C ILE A 135 -14.97 -8.60 9.76
N ASP A 136 -15.67 -7.93 10.67
CA ASP A 136 -16.67 -6.93 10.31
C ASP A 136 -16.04 -5.72 9.62
N LEU A 137 -14.88 -5.26 10.10
CA LEU A 137 -14.09 -4.25 9.39
C LEU A 137 -13.72 -4.71 7.97
N ALA A 138 -13.26 -5.96 7.82
CA ALA A 138 -12.91 -6.50 6.51
C ALA A 138 -14.13 -6.63 5.58
N LEU A 139 -15.28 -7.06 6.10
CA LEU A 139 -16.49 -7.33 5.31
C LEU A 139 -17.28 -6.08 4.96
N PHE A 140 -17.40 -5.13 5.88
CA PHE A 140 -18.27 -3.95 5.71
C PHE A 140 -17.53 -2.70 5.25
N ASP A 141 -16.20 -2.62 5.43
CA ASP A 141 -15.41 -1.47 5.00
C ASP A 141 -14.42 -1.83 3.89
N LEU A 142 -13.49 -2.74 4.16
CA LEU A 142 -12.42 -3.04 3.22
C LEU A 142 -12.94 -3.69 1.94
N THR A 143 -13.78 -4.74 2.06
CA THR A 143 -14.27 -5.51 0.92
C THR A 143 -15.11 -4.64 -0.03
N PRO A 144 -16.10 -3.86 0.41
CA PRO A 144 -16.88 -3.00 -0.47
C PRO A 144 -16.01 -1.92 -1.13
N SER A 145 -15.10 -1.30 -0.38
CA SER A 145 -14.19 -0.27 -0.90
C SER A 145 -13.26 -0.81 -1.99
N VAL A 146 -12.69 -2.00 -1.77
CA VAL A 146 -11.88 -2.72 -2.76
C VAL A 146 -12.72 -3.07 -3.98
N LEU A 147 -13.89 -3.70 -3.80
CA LEU A 147 -14.78 -4.09 -4.90
C LEU A 147 -15.18 -2.89 -5.76
N VAL A 148 -15.61 -1.77 -5.15
CA VAL A 148 -15.98 -0.54 -5.85
C VAL A 148 -14.79 0.04 -6.61
N SER A 149 -13.61 0.09 -5.98
CA SER A 149 -12.39 0.61 -6.62
C SER A 149 -12.01 -0.21 -7.85
N TYR A 150 -12.04 -1.54 -7.76
CA TYR A 150 -11.73 -2.42 -8.91
C TYR A 150 -12.82 -2.39 -9.98
N ALA A 151 -14.09 -2.26 -9.60
CA ALA A 151 -15.18 -2.09 -10.55
C ALA A 151 -15.02 -0.78 -11.34
N LEU A 152 -14.78 0.35 -10.66
CA LEU A 152 -14.54 1.64 -11.28
C LEU A 152 -13.29 1.63 -12.17
N PHE A 153 -12.21 1.00 -11.72
CA PHE A 153 -11.01 0.82 -12.52
C PHE A 153 -11.30 0.02 -13.79
N THR A 154 -12.01 -1.11 -13.67
CA THR A 154 -12.36 -1.97 -14.81
C THR A 154 -13.25 -1.26 -15.81
N LEU A 155 -14.28 -0.55 -15.35
CA LEU A 155 -15.15 0.27 -16.20
C LEU A 155 -14.37 1.38 -16.92
N SER A 156 -13.47 2.04 -16.21
CA SER A 156 -12.58 3.06 -16.77
C SER A 156 -11.65 2.47 -17.82
N ALA A 157 -11.09 1.29 -17.55
CA ALA A 157 -10.22 0.57 -18.46
C ALA A 157 -10.95 0.17 -19.76
N ILE A 158 -12.19 -0.32 -19.65
CA ILE A 158 -13.04 -0.62 -20.81
C ILE A 158 -13.31 0.65 -21.64
N LYS A 159 -13.69 1.76 -20.99
CA LYS A 159 -13.93 3.05 -21.66
C LYS A 159 -12.68 3.57 -22.37
N ILE A 160 -11.51 3.50 -21.73
CA ILE A 160 -10.23 3.89 -22.33
C ILE A 160 -9.94 3.02 -23.56
N ARG A 161 -10.11 1.69 -23.46
CA ARG A 161 -9.90 0.77 -24.58
C ARG A 161 -10.81 1.10 -25.77
N ALA A 162 -12.10 1.37 -25.52
CA ALA A 162 -13.04 1.76 -26.57
C ALA A 162 -12.64 3.07 -27.25
N ARG A 163 -12.21 4.08 -26.47
CA ARG A 163 -11.73 5.37 -27.00
C ARG A 163 -10.43 5.22 -27.79
N LEU A 164 -9.50 4.40 -27.32
CA LEU A 164 -8.25 4.09 -28.05
C LEU A 164 -8.52 3.41 -29.40
N HIS A 165 -9.53 2.54 -29.46
CA HIS A 165 -9.94 1.93 -30.71
C HIS A 165 -10.51 2.96 -31.69
N ALA A 166 -11.38 3.86 -31.22
CA ALA A 166 -11.93 4.94 -32.04
C ALA A 166 -10.85 5.92 -32.54
N LEU A 167 -9.90 6.32 -31.68
CA LEU A 167 -8.77 7.17 -32.06
C LEU A 167 -7.78 6.48 -33.01
N GLY A 168 -7.73 5.15 -33.00
CA GLY A 168 -6.87 4.37 -33.90
C GLY A 168 -7.20 4.56 -35.38
N VAL A 169 -8.41 5.02 -35.70
CA VAL A 169 -8.85 5.32 -37.06
C VAL A 169 -8.29 6.66 -37.55
N THR A 170 -8.03 7.62 -36.64
CA THR A 170 -7.63 9.01 -36.98
C THR A 170 -6.18 9.35 -36.66
N THR A 171 -5.47 8.51 -35.89
CA THR A 171 -4.13 8.81 -35.40
C THR A 171 -3.05 7.92 -36.02
N SER A 172 -1.79 8.37 -35.97
CA SER A 172 -0.66 7.58 -36.50
C SER A 172 -0.53 6.23 -35.79
N LYS A 173 -0.17 5.18 -36.54
CA LYS A 173 0.09 3.82 -36.00
C LYS A 173 1.07 3.84 -34.81
N ARG A 174 2.01 4.80 -34.81
CA ARG A 174 2.99 5.00 -33.74
C ARG A 174 2.33 5.47 -32.44
N THR A 175 1.46 6.48 -32.51
CA THR A 175 0.75 7.02 -31.34
C THR A 175 -0.16 5.97 -30.72
N VAL A 176 -0.90 5.22 -31.53
CA VAL A 176 -1.78 4.13 -31.08
C VAL A 176 -0.98 3.06 -30.34
N GLN A 177 0.17 2.65 -30.89
CA GLN A 177 1.02 1.66 -30.23
C GLN A 177 1.55 2.15 -28.88
N MET A 178 1.92 3.44 -28.78
CA MET A 178 2.39 4.04 -27.52
C MET A 178 1.27 4.07 -26.47
N GLN A 179 0.07 4.52 -26.83
CA GLN A 179 -1.08 4.56 -25.93
C GLN A 179 -1.52 3.17 -25.46
N ARG A 180 -1.53 2.17 -26.35
CA ARG A 180 -1.84 0.78 -25.98
C ARG A 180 -0.85 0.21 -24.97
N ARG A 181 0.44 0.47 -25.15
CA ARG A 181 1.47 0.03 -24.18
C ARG A 181 1.30 0.72 -22.84
N PHE A 182 1.04 2.03 -22.86
CA PHE A 182 0.79 2.80 -21.65
C PHE A 182 -0.41 2.23 -20.86
N PHE A 183 -1.51 1.96 -21.56
CA PHE A 183 -2.70 1.35 -20.97
C PHE A 183 -2.41 -0.02 -20.32
N LEU A 184 -1.65 -0.88 -21.00
CA LEU A 184 -1.25 -2.18 -20.43
C LEU A 184 -0.34 -2.03 -19.21
N THR A 185 0.56 -1.05 -19.21
CA THR A 185 1.39 -0.73 -18.05
C THR A 185 0.53 -0.30 -16.87
N GLN A 186 -0.47 0.56 -17.07
CA GLN A 186 -1.40 0.98 -16.02
C GLN A 186 -2.19 -0.20 -15.42
N ILE A 187 -2.71 -1.10 -16.28
CA ILE A 187 -3.35 -2.34 -15.81
C ILE A 187 -2.38 -3.16 -14.96
N ALA A 188 -1.16 -3.36 -15.44
CA ALA A 188 -0.17 -4.13 -14.70
C ALA A 188 0.18 -3.49 -13.34
N GLN A 189 0.27 -2.16 -13.26
CA GLN A 189 0.51 -1.46 -11.99
C GLN A 189 -0.60 -1.67 -10.96
N VAL A 190 -1.85 -1.71 -11.40
CA VAL A 190 -2.99 -1.89 -10.49
C VAL A 190 -3.14 -3.35 -10.04
N PHE A 191 -2.92 -4.31 -10.94
CA PHE A 191 -3.07 -5.73 -10.60
C PHE A 191 -1.84 -6.34 -9.91
N MET A 192 -0.66 -5.74 -10.07
CA MET A 192 0.59 -6.27 -9.49
C MET A 192 0.53 -6.38 -7.96
N PRO A 193 0.09 -5.36 -7.19
CA PRO A 193 -0.07 -5.49 -5.74
C PRO A 193 -1.02 -6.62 -5.35
N LEU A 194 -2.14 -6.82 -6.07
CA LEU A 194 -3.06 -7.92 -5.79
C LEU A 194 -2.39 -9.29 -5.94
N VAL A 195 -1.65 -9.49 -7.03
CA VAL A 195 -0.99 -10.78 -7.28
C VAL A 195 0.11 -11.04 -6.26
N LEU A 196 0.86 -10.00 -5.89
CA LEU A 196 1.91 -10.13 -4.88
C LEU A 196 1.35 -10.37 -3.48
N LEU A 197 0.24 -9.72 -3.13
CA LEU A 197 -0.37 -9.83 -1.81
C LEU A 197 -1.33 -11.01 -1.66
N SER A 198 -1.86 -11.58 -2.74
CA SER A 198 -2.85 -12.66 -2.67
C SER A 198 -2.28 -13.92 -1.99
N VAL A 199 -1.02 -14.25 -2.24
CA VAL A 199 -0.36 -15.42 -1.62
C VAL A 199 -0.18 -15.23 -0.11
N PRO A 200 0.50 -14.17 0.39
CA PRO A 200 0.63 -13.98 1.83
C PRO A 200 -0.74 -13.79 2.50
N LEU A 201 -1.67 -13.02 1.91
CA LEU A 201 -3.01 -12.88 2.48
C LEU A 201 -3.79 -14.20 2.51
N GLY A 202 -3.65 -15.07 1.50
CA GLY A 202 -4.24 -16.40 1.51
C GLY A 202 -3.69 -17.25 2.66
N ILE A 203 -2.38 -17.25 2.84
CA ILE A 203 -1.71 -17.92 3.97
C ILE A 203 -2.22 -17.35 5.31
N PHE A 204 -2.35 -16.02 5.42
CA PHE A 204 -2.89 -15.34 6.59
C PHE A 204 -4.28 -15.85 6.96
N ILE A 205 -5.19 -15.81 5.99
CA ILE A 205 -6.60 -16.16 6.19
C ILE A 205 -6.70 -17.64 6.61
N VAL A 206 -6.00 -18.54 5.91
CA VAL A 206 -6.01 -19.96 6.28
C VAL A 206 -5.46 -20.18 7.68
N ALA A 207 -4.36 -19.51 8.04
CA ALA A 207 -3.78 -19.64 9.37
C ALA A 207 -4.69 -19.10 10.48
N ILE A 208 -5.40 -17.99 10.25
CA ILE A 208 -6.45 -17.48 11.16
C ILE A 208 -7.55 -18.53 11.35
N LEU A 209 -8.07 -19.09 10.25
CA LEU A 209 -9.13 -20.10 10.30
C LEU A 209 -8.70 -21.38 11.04
N LEU A 210 -7.41 -21.70 11.02
CA LEU A 210 -6.82 -22.83 11.73
C LEU A 210 -6.36 -22.48 13.16
N GLY A 211 -6.59 -21.24 13.62
CA GLY A 211 -6.20 -20.78 14.96
C GLY A 211 -4.69 -20.78 15.21
N GLN A 212 -3.89 -20.62 14.16
CA GLN A 212 -2.43 -20.63 14.27
C GLN A 212 -1.88 -19.29 14.77
N ASP A 213 -0.92 -19.35 15.69
CA ASP A 213 -0.17 -18.17 16.13
C ASP A 213 0.74 -17.67 14.98
N LEU A 214 0.47 -16.47 14.49
CA LEU A 214 1.15 -15.89 13.33
C LEU A 214 2.28 -14.92 13.72
N ARG A 215 3.16 -15.33 14.64
CA ARG A 215 4.20 -14.46 15.21
C ARG A 215 5.10 -13.81 14.16
N ASN A 216 5.49 -14.56 13.12
CA ASN A 216 6.43 -14.11 12.09
C ASN A 216 5.73 -13.69 10.78
N PHE A 217 4.40 -13.73 10.73
CA PHE A 217 3.66 -13.47 9.49
C PHE A 217 3.75 -12.02 9.05
N SER A 218 3.75 -11.09 10.01
CA SER A 218 3.97 -9.68 9.76
C SER A 218 5.31 -9.38 9.09
N VAL A 219 6.36 -10.14 9.40
CA VAL A 219 7.65 -10.03 8.70
C VAL A 219 7.50 -10.45 7.23
N LEU A 220 6.77 -11.53 6.96
CA LEU A 220 6.51 -11.98 5.59
C LEU A 220 5.72 -10.92 4.79
N VAL A 221 4.65 -10.37 5.37
CA VAL A 221 3.86 -9.28 4.76
C VAL A 221 4.74 -8.05 4.54
N GLY A 222 5.50 -7.64 5.56
CA GLY A 222 6.42 -6.52 5.47
C GLY A 222 7.44 -6.68 4.34
N ILE A 223 8.04 -7.86 4.19
CA ILE A 223 8.95 -8.17 3.08
C ILE A 223 8.24 -8.02 1.73
N VAL A 224 7.05 -8.60 1.56
CA VAL A 224 6.30 -8.53 0.29
C VAL A 224 5.87 -7.08 -0.03
N MET A 225 5.38 -6.35 0.97
CA MET A 225 4.98 -4.95 0.80
C MET A 225 6.18 -4.06 0.47
N LEU A 226 7.35 -4.29 1.09
CA LEU A 226 8.57 -3.56 0.80
C LEU A 226 9.05 -3.72 -0.65
N GLN A 227 8.77 -4.86 -1.29
CA GLN A 227 9.12 -5.09 -2.70
C GLN A 227 8.15 -4.39 -3.67
N THR A 228 6.92 -4.04 -3.24
CA THR A 228 5.88 -3.51 -4.13
C THR A 228 6.30 -2.21 -4.85
N PRO A 229 6.92 -1.22 -4.17
CA PRO A 229 7.48 -0.04 -4.85
C PRO A 229 8.58 -0.38 -5.86
N VAL A 230 9.42 -1.38 -5.55
CA VAL A 230 10.51 -1.82 -6.44
C VAL A 230 9.93 -2.39 -7.74
N TYR A 231 8.94 -3.28 -7.65
CA TYR A 231 8.30 -3.83 -8.84
C TYR A 231 7.57 -2.78 -9.67
N THR A 232 6.92 -1.81 -9.02
CA THR A 232 6.24 -0.70 -9.70
C THR A 232 7.25 0.19 -10.46
N ALA A 233 8.38 0.51 -9.83
CA ALA A 233 9.44 1.27 -10.46
C ALA A 233 10.09 0.50 -11.62
N LEU A 234 10.36 -0.80 -11.46
CA LEU A 234 10.89 -1.65 -12.53
C LEU A 234 9.95 -1.72 -13.73
N LEU A 235 8.63 -1.83 -13.49
CA LEU A 235 7.63 -1.86 -14.56
C LEU A 235 7.58 -0.52 -15.33
N LEU A 236 7.67 0.61 -14.62
CA LEU A 236 7.75 1.94 -15.23
C LEU A 236 9.05 2.13 -16.03
N LEU A 237 10.20 1.72 -15.48
CA LEU A 237 11.50 1.81 -16.16
C LEU A 237 11.52 0.93 -17.42
N ALA A 238 10.98 -0.28 -17.36
CA ALA A 238 10.84 -1.16 -18.51
C ALA A 238 9.99 -0.52 -19.62
N PHE A 239 8.92 0.18 -19.24
CA PHE A 239 8.09 0.94 -20.18
C PHE A 239 8.86 2.11 -20.83
N VAL A 240 9.57 2.91 -20.04
CA VAL A 240 10.37 4.06 -20.53
C VAL A 240 11.50 3.59 -21.45
N ARG A 241 12.25 2.55 -21.06
CA ARG A 241 13.33 1.99 -21.90
C ARG A 241 12.79 1.50 -23.24
N LYS A 242 11.67 0.76 -23.24
CA LYS A 242 11.05 0.21 -24.47
C LYS A 242 10.46 1.29 -25.39
N THR A 243 10.13 2.46 -24.85
CA THR A 243 9.69 3.62 -25.65
C THR A 243 10.88 4.43 -26.19
N ALA A 244 11.99 4.52 -25.45
CA ALA A 244 13.21 5.21 -25.87
C ALA A 244 13.95 4.47 -27.02
N THR A 245 14.15 3.15 -26.93
CA THR A 245 14.90 2.38 -27.95
C THR A 245 14.28 2.45 -29.35
N LYS A 246 12.96 2.67 -29.44
CA LYS A 246 12.26 2.83 -30.73
C LYS A 246 12.42 4.22 -31.37
N ARG A 247 13.00 5.21 -30.68
CA ARG A 247 13.28 6.54 -31.26
C ARG A 247 14.57 6.56 -32.08
N THR A 248 15.52 5.66 -31.81
CA THR A 248 16.87 5.70 -32.37
C THR A 248 17.06 4.80 -33.59
N THR A 249 16.07 3.98 -33.96
CA THR A 249 16.10 3.20 -35.20
C THR A 249 15.46 4.05 -36.31
N PRO A 250 16.22 4.51 -37.33
CA PRO A 250 15.65 5.16 -38.49
C PRO A 250 14.69 4.19 -39.19
N GLN A 251 13.53 4.69 -39.61
CA GLN A 251 12.62 3.97 -40.51
C GLN A 251 13.02 4.20 -41.96
#